data_AF-A0A1F8RWH3-F1
#
_entry.id   AF-A0A1F8RWH3-F1
#
_cell.length_a   1.000
_cell.length_b   1.000
_cell.length_c   1.000
_cell.angle_alpha   90.00
_cell.angle_beta   90.00
_cell.angle_gamma   90.00
#
_symmetry.space_group_name_H-M   'P 1'
#
loop_
_entity.id
_entity.type
_entity.pdbx_description
1 polymer ?
#
loop_
_entity_poly.entity_id
_entity_poly.type
_entity_poly.pdbx_seq_one_letter_code
_entity_poly.pdbx_strand_id
1 'polypeptide(L)' 'MSKPFHVIRDSIVLEFRREPEGGYTVTVPALPGCLTYGESFEEAMSRIDDAIAGWLAVAKEEDFPILVGEAF' A
#
# COMPACT_ATOMS: atom_id res chain seq x y z
N MET A 1 5.23 -16.40 10.21
CA MET A 1 4.57 -15.36 9.39
C MET A 1 3.90 -16.00 8.18
N SER A 2 2.75 -15.46 7.77
CA SER A 2 2.12 -15.80 6.49
C SER A 2 2.95 -15.24 5.32
N LYS A 3 2.96 -15.94 4.19
CA LYS A 3 3.57 -15.41 2.96
C LYS A 3 2.69 -14.25 2.44
N PRO A 4 3.27 -13.10 2.06
CA PRO A 4 2.49 -12.02 1.47
C PRO A 4 1.87 -12.45 0.13
N PHE A 5 0.77 -11.80 -0.23
CA PHE A 5 0.07 -11.97 -1.50
C PHE A 5 -0.25 -10.62 -2.13
N HIS A 6 -0.41 -10.60 -3.45
CA HIS A 6 -0.56 -9.37 -4.21
C HIS A 6 -1.98 -9.21 -4.75
N VAL A 7 -2.47 -7.97 -4.70
CA VAL A 7 -3.69 -7.52 -5.38
C VAL A 7 -3.27 -6.42 -6.35
N ILE A 8 -3.67 -6.54 -7.61
CA ILE A 8 -3.40 -5.52 -8.63
C ILE A 8 -4.68 -4.73 -8.86
N ARG A 9 -4.63 -3.42 -8.65
CA ARG A 9 -5.74 -2.48 -8.88
C ARG A 9 -5.19 -1.26 -9.61
N ASP A 10 -5.76 -0.91 -10.77
CA ASP A 10 -5.33 0.25 -11.57
C ASP A 10 -3.82 0.29 -11.83
N SER A 11 -3.23 -0.87 -12.14
CA SER A 11 -1.78 -1.07 -12.34
C SER A 11 -0.91 -0.85 -11.09
N ILE A 12 -1.51 -0.61 -9.92
CA ILE A 12 -0.82 -0.53 -8.64
C ILE A 12 -0.81 -1.92 -8.01
N VAL A 13 0.38 -2.36 -7.59
CA VAL A 13 0.54 -3.58 -6.79
C VAL A 13 0.33 -3.21 -5.32
N LEU A 14 -0.65 -3.86 -4.69
CA LEU A 14 -0.85 -3.84 -3.25
C LEU A 14 -0.35 -5.16 -2.68
N GLU A 15 0.60 -5.11 -1.75
CA GLU A 15 1.12 -6.30 -1.07
C GLU A 15 0.46 -6.44 0.30
N PHE A 16 -0.34 -7.51 0.46
CA PHE A 16 -1.01 -7.84 1.70
C PHE A 16 -0.25 -8.91 2.46
N ARG A 17 -0.27 -8.79 3.79
CA ARG A 17 0.20 -9.82 4.71
C ARG A 17 -0.82 -10.01 5.81
N ARG A 18 -1.10 -11.28 6.14
CA ARG A 18 -1.93 -11.62 7.30
C ARG A 18 -1.07 -11.62 8.55
N GLU A 19 -1.47 -10.86 9.56
CA GLU A 19 -0.72 -10.73 10.81
C GLU A 19 -1.03 -11.87 11.79
N PRO A 20 -0.06 -12.29 12.62
CA PRO A 20 -0.26 -13.37 13.61
C PRO A 20 -1.37 -13.06 14.63
N GLU A 21 -1.53 -11.80 15.00
CA GLU A 21 -2.51 -11.32 15.99
C GLU A 21 -3.92 -11.17 15.38
N GLY A 22 -4.07 -11.35 14.07
CA GLY A 22 -5.29 -11.08 13.33
C GLY A 22 -5.17 -9.85 12.43
N GLY A 23 -6.10 -9.71 11.48
CA GLY A 23 -6.09 -8.63 10.51
C GLY A 23 -5.02 -8.75 9.42
N TYR A 24 -4.84 -7.65 8.70
CA TYR A 24 -3.98 -7.55 7.54
C TYR A 24 -3.19 -6.24 7.58
N THR A 25 -1.89 -6.33 7.30
CA THR A 25 -1.12 -5.19 6.83
C THR A 25 -1.17 -5.16 5.30
N VAL A 26 -1.15 -3.94 4.75
CA VAL A 26 -1.02 -3.73 3.31
C VAL A 26 -0.01 -2.62 3.04
N THR A 27 0.88 -2.88 2.08
CA THR A 27 1.86 -1.92 1.59
C THR A 27 1.70 -1.69 0.09
N VAL A 28 2.24 -0.58 -0.40
CA VAL A 28 2.36 -0.29 -1.82
C VAL A 28 3.85 -0.28 -2.17
N PRO A 29 4.41 -1.34 -2.78
CA PRO A 29 5.86 -1.41 -3.05
C PRO A 29 6.40 -0.24 -3.88
N ALA A 30 5.57 0.36 -4.74
CA ALA A 30 5.92 1.54 -5.54
C ALA A 30 5.97 2.85 -4.72
N LEU A 31 5.39 2.87 -3.51
CA LEU A 31 5.35 4.02 -2.60
C LEU A 31 6.04 3.63 -1.27
N PRO A 32 7.38 3.71 -1.18
CA PRO A 32 8.12 3.27 0.00
C PRO A 32 7.59 3.91 1.29
N GLY A 33 7.32 3.08 2.29
CA GLY A 33 6.77 3.52 3.58
C GLY A 33 5.25 3.70 3.62
N CYS A 34 4.54 3.60 2.50
CA CYS A 34 3.07 3.56 2.49
C CYS A 34 2.58 2.21 3.03
N LEU A 35 2.10 2.20 4.28
CA LEU A 35 1.66 1.03 5.03
C LEU A 35 0.38 1.39 5.80
N THR A 36 -0.58 0.47 5.84
CA THR A 36 -1.71 0.53 6.77
C THR A 36 -2.09 -0.85 7.28
N TYR A 37 -3.04 -0.88 8.23
CA TYR A 37 -3.59 -2.07 8.84
C TYR A 37 -5.12 -2.02 8.90
N GLY A 38 -5.76 -3.18 8.72
CA GLY A 38 -7.19 -3.38 8.98
C GLY A 38 -7.46 -4.73 9.65
N GLU A 39 -8.50 -4.80 10.47
CA GLU A 39 -8.94 -6.03 11.12
C GLU A 39 -9.50 -7.05 10.12
N SER A 40 -10.00 -6.57 8.97
CA SER A 40 -10.35 -7.38 7.82
C SER A 40 -9.60 -6.97 6.56
N PHE A 41 -9.68 -7.82 5.52
CA PHE A 41 -9.12 -7.52 4.21
C PHE A 41 -9.79 -6.27 3.60
N GLU A 42 -11.10 -6.16 3.73
CA GLU A 42 -11.90 -5.04 3.25
C GLU A 42 -11.56 -3.73 3.97
N GLU A 43 -11.33 -3.77 5.29
CA GLU A 43 -10.90 -2.60 6.05
C GLU A 43 -9.48 -2.16 5.65
N ALA A 44 -8.55 -3.10 5.50
CA ALA A 44 -7.21 -2.78 5.03
C ALA A 44 -7.24 -2.18 3.60
N MET A 45 -8.12 -2.70 2.74
CA MET A 45 -8.34 -2.20 1.38
C MET A 45 -8.98 -0.81 1.34
N SER A 46 -9.89 -0.47 2.25
CA SER A 46 -10.44 0.90 2.29
C SER A 46 -9.42 1.91 2.82
N ARG A 47 -8.61 1.51 3.80
CA ARG A 47 -7.60 2.37 4.41
C ARG A 47 -6.39 2.66 3.52
N ILE A 48 -6.04 1.76 2.61
CA ILE A 48 -4.86 1.96 1.76
C ILE A 48 -5.08 3.13 0.79
N ASP A 49 -6.32 3.46 0.44
CA ASP A 49 -6.66 4.61 -0.40
C ASP A 49 -6.26 5.93 0.28
N ASP A 50 -6.61 6.10 1.55
CA ASP A 50 -6.23 7.27 2.35
C ASP A 50 -4.71 7.34 2.57
N ALA A 51 -4.07 6.20 2.81
CA ALA A 51 -2.62 6.14 2.99
C ALA A 51 -1.86 6.52 1.70
N ILE A 52 -2.32 6.05 0.53
CA ILE A 52 -1.78 6.45 -0.78
C ILE A 52 -1.97 7.95 -0.99
N ALA A 53 -3.16 8.48 -0.72
CA ALA A 53 -3.45 9.90 -0.89
C ALA A 53 -2.55 10.79 -0.01
N GLY A 54 -2.37 10.41 1.27
CA GLY A 54 -1.48 11.10 2.19
C GLY A 54 -0.01 11.04 1.76
N TRP A 55 0.45 9.87 1.32
CA TRP A 55 1.81 9.70 0.81
C TRP A 55 2.07 10.59 -0.41
N LEU A 56 1.15 10.60 -1.39
CA LEU A 56 1.27 11.42 -2.60
C LEU A 56 1.24 12.93 -2.31
N ALA A 57 0.47 13.36 -1.30
CA ALA A 57 0.44 14.75 -0.88
C ALA A 57 1.82 15.21 -0.36
N VAL A 58 2.44 14.44 0.54
CA VAL A 58 3.78 14.74 1.06
C VAL A 58 4.84 14.64 -0.03
N ALA A 59 4.79 13.60 -0.87
CA ALA A 59 5.74 13.43 -1.98
C ALA A 59 5.75 14.63 -2.93
N LYS A 60 4.58 15.23 -3.17
CA LYS A 60 4.44 16.44 -3.98
C LYS A 60 5.03 17.68 -3.30
N GLU A 61 4.94 17.79 -1.98
CA GLU A 61 5.51 18.91 -1.22
C GLU A 61 7.04 18.83 -1.13
N GLU A 62 7.57 17.61 -1.05
CA GLU A 62 9.00 17.32 -0.87
C GLU A 62 9.75 17.08 -2.19
N ASP A 63 9.12 17.30 -3.35
CA ASP A 63 9.65 16.97 -4.69
C ASP A 63 10.20 15.53 -4.78
N PHE A 64 9.58 14.60 -4.05
CA PHE A 64 10.05 13.22 -3.98
C PHE A 64 9.74 12.49 -5.29
N PRO A 65 10.71 11.78 -5.90
CA PRO A 65 10.46 11.04 -7.12
C PRO A 65 9.50 9.88 -6.85
N ILE A 66 8.31 9.96 -7.43
CA ILE A 66 7.35 8.86 -7.38
C ILE A 66 7.84 7.79 -8.34
N LEU A 67 8.32 6.67 -7.79
CA LEU A 67 8.72 5.50 -8.56
C LEU A 67 7.48 4.70 -8.99
N VAL A 68 6.52 5.35 -9.64
CA VAL A 68 5.58 4.64 -10.50
C VAL A 68 6.39 4.24 -11.72
N GLY A 69 6.68 2.95 -11.84
CA GLY A 69 7.53 2.42 -12.90
C GLY A 69 7.16 3.06 -14.24
N GLU A 70 8.12 3.77 -14.83
CA GLU A 70 8.05 4.07 -16.25
C GLU A 70 8.00 2.72 -16.97
N ALA A 71 6.80 2.33 -17.37
CA ALA A 71 6.62 1.26 -18.32
C ALA A 71 7.18 1.75 -19.66
N PHE A 72 8.38 1.28 -20.00
CA PHE A 72 8.83 1.10 -21.39
C PHE A 72 9.21 -0.36 -21.58
#